data_AF-A0A9D6DTB6-F1
#
_entry.id   AF-A0A9D6DTB6-F1
#
_cell.length_a   1.000
_cell.length_b   1.000
_cell.length_c   1.000
_cell.angle_alpha   90.00
_cell.angle_beta   90.00
_cell.angle_gamma   90.00
#
_symmetry.space_group_name_H-M   'P 1'
#
loop_
_entity.id
_entity.type
_entity.pdbx_description
1 polymer ?
#
loop_
_entity_poly.entity_id
_entity_poly.type
_entity_poly.pdbx_seq_one_letter_code
_entity_poly.pdbx_strand_id
1 'polypeptide(L)' 'MGAFKPGSDVDIALKGRLTLQVVARVKALFEEETPLPYTFDVLDYHAIETPAFKERIDRHGRSIYKR' A
#
# COMPACT_ATOMS: atom_id res chain seq x y z
N MET A 1 10.25 -15.83 -1.22
CA MET A 1 11.51 -15.05 -1.25
C MET A 1 11.14 -13.59 -1.07
N GLY A 2 11.67 -12.92 -0.05
CA GLY A 2 11.41 -11.51 0.22
C GLY A 2 12.52 -10.64 -0.39
N ALA A 3 12.15 -9.67 -1.23
CA ALA A 3 13.07 -8.77 -1.91
C ALA A 3 13.43 -7.55 -1.05
N PHE A 4 13.70 -7.75 0.25
CA PHE A 4 14.05 -6.66 1.14
C PHE A 4 15.45 -6.14 0.80
N LYS A 5 15.55 -4.87 0.41
CA LYS A 5 16.79 -4.10 0.32
C LYS A 5 16.68 -2.90 1.27
N PRO A 6 17.77 -2.47 1.92
CA PRO A 6 17.77 -1.18 2.61
C PRO A 6 17.39 -0.06 1.62
N GLY A 7 16.35 0.72 1.95
CA GLY A 7 15.76 1.71 1.05
C GLY A 7 14.72 1.17 0.05
N SER A 8 14.20 -0.05 0.25
CA SER A 8 13.09 -0.58 -0.56
C SER A 8 11.78 0.15 -0.29
N ASP A 9 11.00 0.32 -1.35
CA ASP A 9 9.62 0.84 -1.30
C ASP A 9 8.71 -0.10 -0.50
N VAL A 10 7.78 0.48 0.26
CA VAL A 10 6.71 -0.23 0.98
C VAL A 10 5.40 -0.04 0.22
N ASP A 11 4.95 -1.10 -0.47
CA ASP A 11 3.66 -1.13 -1.14
C ASP A 11 2.51 -1.38 -0.16
N ILE A 12 1.50 -0.51 -0.15
CA ILE A 12 0.30 -0.63 0.68
C ILE A 12 -0.95 -0.53 -0.19
N ALA A 13 -1.70 -1.63 -0.27
CA ALA A 13 -3.01 -1.66 -0.90
C ALA A 13 -4.12 -1.48 0.16
N LEU A 14 -4.88 -0.40 0.05
CA LEU A 14 -6.03 -0.12 0.91
C LEU A 14 -7.30 -0.76 0.33
N LYS A 15 -8.08 -1.45 1.17
CA LYS A 15 -9.35 -2.10 0.80
C LYS A 15 -10.49 -1.50 1.62
N GLY A 16 -11.50 -0.95 0.94
CA GLY A 16 -12.73 -0.47 1.56
C GLY A 16 -13.44 0.55 0.68
N ARG A 17 -14.40 1.28 1.27
CA ARG A 17 -14.98 2.46 0.64
C ARG A 17 -14.04 3.63 0.85
N LEU A 18 -13.22 3.92 -0.15
CA LEU A 18 -12.18 4.93 -0.10
C LEU A 18 -12.50 6.07 -1.08
N THR A 19 -12.03 7.27 -0.75
CA THR A 19 -11.96 8.38 -1.69
C THR A 19 -10.49 8.64 -2.01
N LEU A 20 -10.22 9.30 -3.14
CA LEU A 20 -8.85 9.70 -3.51
C LEU A 20 -8.18 10.53 -2.40
N GLN A 21 -8.95 11.39 -1.71
CA GLN A 21 -8.46 12.20 -0.59
C GLN A 21 -7.99 11.34 0.59
N VAL A 22 -8.69 10.24 0.90
CA VAL A 22 -8.28 9.31 1.95
C VAL A 22 -6.95 8.63 1.59
N VAL A 23 -6.81 8.15 0.36
CA VAL A 23 -5.58 7.50 -0.12
C VAL A 23 -4.40 8.49 -0.06
N ALA A 24 -4.59 9.71 -0.56
CA ALA A 24 -3.58 10.77 -0.54
C ALA A 24 -3.18 11.15 0.89
N ARG A 25 -4.15 11.26 1.81
CA ARG A 25 -3.87 11.57 3.22
C ARG A 25 -3.05 10.46 3.87
N VAL A 26 -3.40 9.19 3.66
CA VAL A 26 -2.64 8.06 4.22
C VAL A 26 -1.20 8.06 3.70
N LYS A 27 -1.00 8.34 2.40
CA LYS A 27 0.34 8.48 1.84
C LYS A 27 1.14 9.60 2.52
N ALA A 28 0.55 10.79 2.62
CA ALA A 28 1.20 11.94 3.25
C ALA A 28 1.56 11.66 4.73
N LEU A 29 0.71 10.96 5.48
CA LEU A 29 1.02 10.57 6.86
C LEU A 29 2.29 9.71 6.94
N PHE A 30 2.44 8.73 6.04
CA PHE A 30 3.64 7.89 6.04
C PHE A 30 4.91 8.65 5.66
N GLU A 31 4.84 9.48 4.62
CA GLU A 31 6.00 10.21 4.08
C GLU A 31 6.43 11.40 4.94
N GLU A 32 5.47 12.18 5.48
CA GLU A 32 5.75 13.46 6.15
C GLU A 32 5.77 13.34 7.68
N GLU A 33 4.98 12.44 8.25
CA GLU A 33 4.79 12.37 9.70
C GLU A 33 5.55 11.21 10.36
N THR A 34 6.17 10.31 9.60
CA THR A 34 6.97 9.19 10.17
C THR A 34 8.46 9.34 9.92
N PRO A 35 9.33 8.95 10.88
CA PRO A 35 10.78 8.94 10.69
C PRO A 35 11.27 7.70 9.93
N LEU A 36 10.39 7.02 9.19
CA LEU A 36 10.71 5.76 8.53
C LEU A 36 11.58 6.02 7.30
N PRO A 37 12.71 5.33 7.13
CA PRO A 37 13.61 5.52 5.99
C PRO A 37 13.13 4.75 4.75
N TYR A 38 11.81 4.77 4.49
CA TYR A 38 11.17 4.06 3.39
C TYR A 38 10.28 5.03 2.60
N THR A 39 10.19 4.79 1.31
CA THR A 39 9.19 5.35 0.41
C THR A 39 7.93 4.48 0.44
N PHE A 40 6.75 5.10 0.41
CA PHE A 40 5.47 4.41 0.54
C PHE A 40 4.60 4.57 -0.71
N ASP A 41 4.33 3.46 -1.37
CA ASP A 41 3.37 3.39 -2.47
C ASP A 41 2.00 2.94 -1.94
N VAL A 42 1.16 3.93 -1.64
CA VAL A 42 -0.21 3.71 -1.16
C VAL A 42 -1.20 3.81 -2.30
N LEU A 43 -2.03 2.79 -2.48
CA LEU A 43 -3.02 2.71 -3.55
C LEU A 43 -4.37 2.16 -3.08
N ASP A 44 -5.44 2.50 -3.80
CA ASP A 44 -6.76 1.89 -3.63
C ASP A 44 -6.82 0.58 -4.41
N TYR A 45 -7.01 -0.53 -3.71
CA TYR A 45 -7.12 -1.86 -4.31
C TYR A 45 -8.28 -1.94 -5.32
N HIS A 46 -9.39 -1.24 -5.08
CA HIS A 46 -10.56 -1.31 -5.96
C HIS A 46 -10.31 -0.61 -7.29
N ALA A 47 -9.46 0.43 -7.31
CA ALA A 47 -9.07 1.16 -8.50
C ALA A 47 -8.11 0.38 -9.41
N ILE A 48 -7.55 -0.75 -8.97
CA ILE A 48 -6.70 -1.60 -9.81
C ILE A 48 -7.55 -2.32 -10.86
N GLU A 49 -7.33 -2.03 -12.13
CA GLU A 49 -8.09 -2.66 -13.22
C GLU A 49 -7.54 -4.03 -13.62
N THR A 50 -6.24 -4.27 -13.40
CA THR A 50 -5.57 -5.51 -13.82
C THR A 50 -5.82 -6.67 -12.84
N PRO A 51 -6.57 -7.73 -13.23
CA PRO A 51 -6.91 -8.82 -12.33
C PRO A 51 -5.68 -9.60 -11.83
N ALA A 52 -4.68 -9.79 -12.70
CA ALA A 52 -3.44 -10.46 -12.32
C ALA A 52 -2.67 -9.70 -11.22
N PHE A 53 -2.77 -8.36 -11.19
CA PHE A 53 -2.12 -7.58 -10.15
C PHE A 53 -2.86 -7.72 -8.82
N LYS A 54 -4.20 -7.66 -8.84
CA LYS A 54 -5.05 -7.98 -7.68
C LYS A 54 -4.74 -9.37 -7.10
N GLU A 55 -4.66 -10.39 -7.96
CA GLU A 55 -4.34 -11.76 -7.55
C GLU A 55 -2.97 -11.88 -6.88
N ARG A 56 -1.95 -11.14 -7.35
CA ARG A 56 -0.64 -11.10 -6.70
C ARG A 56 -0.72 -10.49 -5.30
N ILE A 57 -1.45 -9.39 -5.14
CA ILE A 57 -1.70 -8.77 -3.82
C ILE A 57 -2.43 -9.76 -2.91
N ASP A 58 -3.43 -10.47 -3.42
CA ASP A 58 -4.22 -11.40 -2.62
C ASP A 58 -3.42 -12.65 -2.20
N ARG A 59 -2.53 -13.15 -3.07
CA ARG A 59 -1.70 -14.33 -2.80
C ARG A 59 -0.48 -14.04 -1.94
N HIS A 60 0.15 -12.88 -2.12
CA HIS A 60 1.46 -12.58 -1.50
C HIS A 60 1.41 -11.44 -0.48
N GLY A 61 0.36 -10.62 -0.51
CA GLY A 61 0.16 -9.55 0.46
C GLY A 61 -0.12 -10.09 1.86
N ARG A 62 0.20 -9.29 2.87
CA ARG A 62 -0.08 -9.60 4.27
C ARG A 62 -1.04 -8.55 4.82
N SER A 63 -2.14 -9.00 5.42
CA SER A 63 -3.07 -8.09 6.11
C SER A 63 -2.44 -7.62 7.41
N ILE A 64 -2.23 -6.31 7.52
CA ILE A 64 -1.69 -5.64 8.72
C ILE A 64 -2.78 -4.98 9.57
N TYR A 65 -3.98 -4.80 9.00
CA TYR A 65 -5.14 -4.23 9.66
C TYR A 65 -6.42 -4.80 9.04
N LYS A 66 -7.41 -5.09 9.89
CA LYS A 66 -8.75 -5.50 9.49
C LYS A 66 -9.73 -4.94 10.52
N ARG A 67 -10.81 -4.32 10.04
CA ARG A 67 -11.94 -3.88 10.86
C ARG A 67 -13.04 -4.93 10.86
#